data_AF-A0A8K0C403-F1
#
_entry.id   AF-A0A8K0C403-F1
#
_cell.length_a   1.000
_cell.length_b   1.000
_cell.length_c   1.000
_cell.angle_alpha   90.00
_cell.angle_beta   90.00
_cell.angle_gamma   90.00
#
_symmetry.space_group_name_H-M   'P 1'
#
loop_
_entity.id
_entity.type
_entity.pdbx_description
1 polymer ?
#
loop_
_entity_poly.entity_id
_entity_poly.type
_entity_poly.pdbx_seq_one_letter_code
_entity_poly.pdbx_strand_id
1 'polypeptide(L)'
;MLKITPAHMSPSNFQKMRVKYAAQIFSYTVSAAIKTASITKEVNSVTALDTADFIENINDIFDALNSRVLHDPNPKRRPLSVFNNKTTTILQNRIQYFQNIDVFEGNTKRNNIYCLDGFQWTLKSILLLWDHLRKLRVKFLNQDSLENFFSVIRNRGGYNPTPIVRQCRIAIQQNMNIRLQMAEGTGNCEIDEIDTQETNSSDQEVCVTSEGNDYSVSTESSASDCQLNISEETKQNASESVVTMETSSSIYVAGYLAHKIQKKFNCELCA
;
A
#
# COMPACT_ATOMS: atom_id res chain seq x y z
N MET A 1 -9.69 11.63 -9.01
CA MET A 1 -8.46 10.85 -8.71
C MET A 1 -7.31 11.78 -8.31
N LEU A 2 -7.15 12.14 -7.04
CA LEU A 2 -6.08 13.06 -6.60
C LEU A 2 -4.67 12.44 -6.56
N LYS A 3 -4.55 11.10 -6.69
CA LYS A 3 -3.29 10.37 -6.49
C LYS A 3 -2.55 10.04 -7.79
N ILE A 4 -3.24 10.00 -8.93
CA ILE A 4 -2.64 9.65 -10.22
C ILE A 4 -2.20 10.93 -10.92
N THR A 5 -0.95 10.95 -11.36
CA THR A 5 -0.31 12.09 -12.05
C THR A 5 0.36 11.59 -13.33
N PRO A 6 0.77 12.48 -14.25
CA PRO A 6 1.48 12.07 -15.47
C PRO A 6 2.72 11.20 -15.21
N ALA A 7 3.40 11.40 -14.07
CA ALA A 7 4.55 10.60 -13.66
C ALA A 7 4.23 9.12 -13.40
N HIS A 8 2.95 8.75 -13.20
CA HIS A 8 2.54 7.36 -13.06
C HIS A 8 2.53 6.63 -14.41
N MET A 9 2.10 7.32 -15.48
CA MET A 9 2.01 6.74 -16.82
C MET A 9 3.32 6.84 -17.59
N SER A 10 4.07 7.93 -17.37
CA SER A 10 5.34 8.21 -18.04
C SER A 10 6.45 8.50 -17.02
N PRO A 11 6.87 7.50 -16.21
CA PRO A 11 7.90 7.69 -15.20
C PRO A 11 9.31 7.84 -15.81
N SER A 12 10.11 8.73 -15.23
CA SER A 12 11.57 8.78 -15.47
C SER A 12 12.27 7.53 -14.94
N ASN A 13 13.55 7.34 -15.30
CA ASN A 13 14.31 6.15 -14.87
C ASN A 13 14.37 5.98 -13.35
N PHE A 14 14.52 7.06 -12.58
CA PHE A 14 14.48 7.00 -11.11
C PHE A 14 13.06 6.74 -10.57
N GLN A 15 12.04 7.25 -11.26
CA GLN A 15 10.65 7.05 -10.87
C GLN A 15 10.18 5.61 -11.12
N LYS A 16 10.70 4.92 -12.14
CA LYS A 16 10.41 3.50 -12.40
C LYS A 16 10.75 2.58 -11.22
N MET A 17 11.77 2.94 -10.43
CA MET A 17 12.16 2.18 -9.25
C MET A 17 11.26 2.45 -8.03
N ARG A 18 10.39 3.46 -8.08
CA ARG A 18 9.50 3.79 -6.97
C ARG A 18 8.25 2.93 -7.04
N VAL A 19 8.25 1.83 -6.27
CA VAL A 19 7.12 0.89 -6.11
C VAL A 19 5.79 1.62 -5.79
N LYS A 20 5.86 2.77 -5.10
CA LYS A 20 4.70 3.63 -4.81
C LYS A 20 3.86 3.95 -6.04
N TYR A 21 4.47 4.32 -7.17
CA TYR A 21 3.70 4.70 -8.36
C TYR A 21 2.94 3.50 -8.94
N ALA A 22 3.60 2.34 -9.02
CA ALA A 22 2.96 1.11 -9.46
C ALA A 22 1.81 0.70 -8.51
N ALA A 23 2.05 0.72 -7.20
CA ALA A 23 1.02 0.39 -6.20
C ALA A 23 -0.19 1.34 -6.25
N GLN A 24 0.01 2.61 -6.61
CA GLN A 24 -1.08 3.58 -6.76
C GLN A 24 -1.88 3.34 -8.05
N ILE A 25 -1.23 3.00 -9.16
CA ILE A 25 -1.90 2.59 -10.40
C ILE A 25 -2.71 1.32 -10.19
N PHE A 26 -2.08 0.28 -9.61
CA PHE A 26 -2.71 -1.00 -9.34
C PHE A 26 -3.47 -1.01 -8.01
N SER A 27 -4.29 0.02 -7.78
CA SER A 27 -5.07 0.15 -6.54
C SER A 27 -6.56 -0.11 -6.76
N TYR A 28 -7.23 -0.60 -5.72
CA TYR A 28 -8.69 -0.78 -5.74
C TYR A 28 -9.44 0.50 -6.14
N THR A 29 -8.99 1.66 -5.65
CA THR A 29 -9.61 2.95 -5.97
C THR A 29 -9.51 3.30 -7.46
N VAL A 30 -8.46 2.87 -8.14
CA VAL A 30 -8.31 3.10 -9.59
C VAL A 30 -9.24 2.17 -10.36
N SER A 31 -9.30 0.89 -9.99
CA SER A 31 -10.26 -0.06 -10.57
C SER A 31 -11.71 0.43 -10.42
N ALA A 32 -12.12 0.80 -9.21
CA ALA A 32 -13.47 1.29 -8.95
C ALA A 32 -13.81 2.53 -9.79
N ALA A 33 -12.88 3.48 -9.90
CA ALA A 33 -13.09 4.67 -10.71
C ALA A 33 -13.20 4.36 -12.22
N ILE A 34 -12.42 3.41 -12.75
CA ILE A 34 -12.54 2.97 -14.16
C ILE A 34 -13.90 2.30 -14.38
N LYS A 35 -14.34 1.43 -13.45
CA LYS A 35 -15.67 0.79 -13.51
C LYS A 35 -16.79 1.83 -13.54
N THR A 36 -16.75 2.80 -12.63
CA THR A 36 -17.73 3.89 -12.59
C THR A 36 -17.72 4.70 -13.88
N ALA A 37 -16.55 5.14 -14.35
CA ALA A 37 -16.45 5.95 -15.56
C ALA A 37 -16.88 5.21 -16.84
N SER A 38 -16.74 3.87 -16.87
CA SER A 38 -17.27 3.04 -17.95
C SER A 38 -18.80 2.96 -17.91
N ILE A 39 -19.39 2.79 -16.72
CA ILE A 39 -20.86 2.74 -16.54
C ILE A 39 -21.50 4.09 -16.86
N THR A 40 -20.88 5.20 -16.43
CA THR A 40 -21.37 6.56 -16.70
C THR A 40 -21.09 7.03 -18.14
N LYS A 41 -20.47 6.19 -18.97
CA LYS A 41 -20.09 6.45 -20.37
C LYS A 41 -19.15 7.65 -20.57
N GLU A 42 -18.37 7.98 -19.54
CA GLU A 42 -17.34 9.02 -19.62
C GLU A 42 -16.03 8.48 -20.21
N VAL A 43 -15.81 7.16 -20.08
CA VAL A 43 -14.73 6.45 -20.77
C VAL A 43 -15.33 5.56 -21.84
N ASN A 44 -15.08 5.92 -23.10
CA ASN A 44 -15.48 5.15 -24.28
C ASN A 44 -14.38 4.16 -24.68
N SER A 45 -14.11 3.19 -23.82
CA SER A 45 -13.21 2.07 -24.12
C SER A 45 -13.90 0.75 -23.85
N VAL A 46 -13.88 -0.14 -24.84
CA VAL A 46 -14.43 -1.50 -24.74
C VAL A 46 -13.69 -2.31 -23.67
N THR A 47 -12.39 -2.03 -23.47
CA THR A 47 -11.53 -2.75 -22.53
C THR A 47 -11.49 -2.13 -21.13
N ALA A 48 -12.27 -1.08 -20.86
CA ALA A 48 -12.23 -0.38 -19.58
C ALA A 48 -12.54 -1.31 -18.40
N LEU A 49 -13.59 -2.12 -18.51
CA LEU A 49 -13.99 -3.07 -17.47
C LEU A 49 -12.93 -4.16 -17.26
N ASP A 50 -12.43 -4.75 -18.34
CA ASP A 50 -11.37 -5.78 -18.27
C ASP A 50 -10.09 -5.22 -17.63
N THR A 51 -9.74 -3.97 -17.95
CA THR A 51 -8.59 -3.28 -17.36
C THR A 51 -8.80 -3.06 -15.86
N ALA A 52 -10.01 -2.67 -15.45
CA ALA A 52 -10.33 -2.48 -14.04
C ALA A 52 -10.29 -3.80 -13.25
N ASP A 53 -10.77 -4.90 -13.85
CA ASP A 53 -10.71 -6.23 -13.24
C ASP A 53 -9.27 -6.74 -13.12
N PHE A 54 -8.44 -6.51 -14.14
CA PHE A 54 -7.01 -6.79 -14.06
C PHE A 54 -6.35 -6.00 -12.91
N ILE A 55 -6.61 -4.69 -12.82
CA ILE A 55 -6.08 -3.83 -11.75
C ILE A 55 -6.50 -4.34 -10.36
N GLU A 56 -7.77 -4.71 -10.20
CA GLU A 56 -8.27 -5.26 -8.94
C GLU A 56 -7.60 -6.60 -8.61
N ASN A 57 -7.40 -7.48 -9.60
CA ASN A 57 -6.71 -8.75 -9.42
C ASN A 57 -5.27 -8.55 -8.91
N ILE A 58 -4.54 -7.60 -9.47
CA ILE A 58 -3.18 -7.26 -9.02
C ILE A 58 -3.20 -6.64 -7.62
N ASN A 59 -4.12 -5.71 -7.34
CA ASN A 59 -4.27 -5.10 -6.01
C ASN A 59 -4.46 -6.17 -4.93
N ASP A 60 -5.37 -7.11 -5.18
CA ASP A 60 -5.73 -8.15 -4.22
C ASP A 60 -4.56 -9.07 -3.88
N ILE A 61 -3.77 -9.44 -4.90
CA ILE A 61 -2.55 -10.23 -4.72
C ILE A 61 -1.55 -9.42 -3.90
N PHE A 62 -1.29 -8.18 -4.28
CA PHE A 62 -0.33 -7.33 -3.60
C PHE A 62 -0.69 -7.14 -2.11
N ASP A 63 -1.98 -6.90 -1.82
CA ASP A 63 -2.51 -6.77 -0.47
C ASP A 63 -2.36 -8.05 0.36
N ALA A 64 -2.64 -9.21 -0.23
CA ALA A 64 -2.49 -10.51 0.44
C ALA A 64 -1.02 -10.82 0.74
N LEU A 65 -0.14 -10.54 -0.23
CA LEU A 65 1.30 -10.79 -0.13
C LEU A 65 2.03 -9.81 0.80
N ASN A 66 1.44 -8.65 1.09
CA ASN A 66 2.02 -7.63 1.99
C ASN A 66 1.22 -7.48 3.30
N SER A 67 0.52 -8.54 3.71
CA SER A 67 -0.27 -8.57 4.94
C SER A 67 0.59 -8.39 6.19
N ARG A 68 0.11 -7.55 7.13
CA ARG A 68 0.83 -7.15 8.36
C ARG A 68 0.05 -7.45 9.63
N VAL A 69 -1.24 -7.18 9.61
CA VAL A 69 -2.10 -7.13 10.80
C VAL A 69 -3.17 -8.21 10.69
N LEU A 70 -3.38 -8.95 11.78
CA LEU A 70 -4.37 -10.02 11.85
C LEU A 70 -5.80 -9.51 11.56
N HIS A 71 -6.13 -8.33 12.10
CA HIS A 71 -7.45 -7.72 12.01
C HIS A 71 -7.45 -6.46 11.12
N ASP A 72 -6.96 -6.59 9.88
CA ASP A 72 -7.06 -5.49 8.93
C ASP A 72 -8.54 -5.24 8.54
N PRO A 73 -9.00 -3.96 8.47
CA PRO A 73 -10.33 -3.64 7.97
C PRO A 73 -10.60 -4.18 6.56
N ASN A 74 -9.58 -4.24 5.71
CA ASN A 74 -9.65 -4.88 4.41
C ASN A 74 -9.38 -6.39 4.57
N PRO A 75 -10.37 -7.27 4.31
CA PRO A 75 -10.21 -8.72 4.43
C PRO A 75 -9.07 -9.27 3.58
N LYS A 76 -8.78 -8.67 2.42
CA LYS A 76 -7.74 -9.12 1.48
C LYS A 76 -6.32 -8.84 1.99
N ARG A 77 -6.16 -7.91 2.94
CA ARG A 77 -4.88 -7.56 3.59
C ARG A 77 -4.61 -8.37 4.87
N ARG A 78 -5.54 -9.24 5.24
CA ARG A 78 -5.38 -10.13 6.39
C ARG A 78 -4.44 -11.28 6.01
N PRO A 79 -3.56 -11.71 6.93
CA PRO A 79 -2.65 -12.83 6.68
C PRO A 79 -3.42 -14.12 6.45
N LEU A 80 -2.74 -15.11 5.87
CA LEU A 80 -3.29 -16.47 5.73
C LEU A 80 -3.66 -17.01 7.12
N SER A 81 -4.79 -17.71 7.18
CA SER A 81 -5.37 -18.19 8.44
C SER A 81 -6.00 -19.56 8.26
N VAL A 82 -5.90 -20.38 9.29
CA VAL A 82 -6.56 -21.70 9.34
C VAL A 82 -8.08 -21.53 9.45
N PHE A 83 -8.52 -20.49 10.15
CA PHE A 83 -9.94 -20.21 10.38
C PHE A 83 -10.60 -19.43 9.24
N ASN A 84 -9.80 -18.74 8.42
CA ASN A 84 -10.30 -17.93 7.32
C ASN A 84 -9.52 -18.26 6.05
N ASN A 85 -10.13 -19.10 5.22
CA ASN A 85 -9.56 -19.55 3.95
C ASN A 85 -9.74 -18.53 2.81
N LYS A 86 -10.42 -17.39 3.01
CA LYS A 86 -10.72 -16.43 1.93
C LYS A 86 -9.46 -15.99 1.19
N THR A 87 -8.42 -15.59 1.91
CA THR A 87 -7.15 -15.16 1.30
C THR A 87 -6.51 -16.31 0.53
N THR A 88 -6.49 -17.53 1.09
CA THR A 88 -5.97 -18.73 0.43
C THR A 88 -6.70 -19.04 -0.87
N THR A 89 -8.03 -19.03 -0.86
CA THR A 89 -8.85 -19.27 -2.06
C THR A 89 -8.63 -18.20 -3.11
N ILE A 90 -8.51 -16.93 -2.71
CA ILE A 90 -8.17 -15.83 -3.63
C ILE A 90 -6.83 -16.13 -4.30
N LEU A 91 -5.77 -16.45 -3.53
CA LEU A 91 -4.46 -16.73 -4.11
C LEU A 91 -4.48 -17.94 -5.06
N GLN A 92 -5.22 -19.00 -4.72
CA GLN A 92 -5.39 -20.18 -5.59
C GLN A 92 -6.06 -19.81 -6.92
N ASN A 93 -7.15 -19.06 -6.89
CA ASN A 93 -7.84 -18.60 -8.10
C ASN A 93 -6.94 -17.69 -8.95
N ARG A 94 -6.10 -16.86 -8.30
CA ARG A 94 -5.16 -15.99 -8.99
C ARG A 94 -4.03 -16.78 -9.67
N ILE A 95 -3.60 -17.91 -9.14
CA ILE A 95 -2.64 -18.78 -9.83
C ILE A 95 -3.19 -19.20 -11.20
N GLN A 96 -4.43 -19.68 -11.24
CA GLN A 96 -5.08 -20.08 -12.50
C GLN A 96 -5.26 -18.90 -13.45
N TYR A 97 -5.61 -17.73 -12.91
CA TYR A 97 -5.70 -16.51 -13.69
C TYR A 97 -4.40 -16.22 -14.44
N PHE A 98 -3.25 -16.21 -13.75
CA PHE A 98 -1.95 -15.95 -14.36
C PHE A 98 -1.49 -17.04 -15.34
N GLN A 99 -1.92 -18.29 -15.16
CA GLN A 99 -1.64 -19.37 -16.11
C GLN A 99 -2.33 -19.17 -17.46
N ASN A 100 -3.45 -18.45 -17.48
CA ASN A 100 -4.26 -18.21 -18.68
C ASN A 100 -3.96 -16.85 -19.32
N ILE A 101 -3.00 -16.08 -18.80
CA ILE A 101 -2.60 -14.81 -19.40
C ILE A 101 -1.70 -15.07 -20.60
N ASP A 102 -2.20 -14.69 -21.77
CA ASP A 102 -1.40 -14.56 -22.97
C ASP A 102 -1.13 -13.09 -23.27
N VAL A 103 0.12 -12.77 -23.60
CA VAL A 103 0.51 -11.40 -23.94
C VAL A 103 0.85 -11.32 -25.41
N PHE A 104 0.35 -10.28 -26.06
CA PHE A 104 0.53 -10.04 -27.48
C PHE A 104 1.25 -8.72 -27.71
N GLU A 105 2.17 -8.71 -28.66
CA GLU A 105 2.79 -7.51 -29.21
C GLU A 105 2.38 -7.42 -30.68
N GLY A 106 1.39 -6.55 -30.96
CA GLY A 106 0.64 -6.60 -32.20
C GLY A 106 -0.10 -7.95 -32.35
N ASN A 107 0.11 -8.63 -33.47
CA ASN A 107 -0.47 -9.95 -33.72
C ASN A 107 0.43 -11.12 -33.27
N THR A 108 1.59 -10.82 -32.67
CA THR A 108 2.55 -11.85 -32.27
C THR A 108 2.44 -12.14 -30.79
N LYS A 109 2.29 -13.41 -30.44
CA LYS A 109 2.31 -13.84 -29.03
C LYS A 109 3.73 -13.69 -28.49
N ARG A 110 3.84 -12.96 -27.37
CA ARG A 110 5.09 -12.67 -26.68
C ARG A 110 5.25 -13.60 -25.49
N ASN A 111 6.26 -14.47 -25.55
CA ASN A 111 6.49 -15.50 -24.52
C ASN A 111 7.58 -15.12 -23.49
N ASN A 112 8.34 -14.04 -23.70
CA ASN A 112 9.46 -13.64 -22.84
C ASN A 112 9.04 -12.70 -21.69
N ILE A 113 7.95 -13.02 -20.99
CA ILE A 113 7.41 -12.23 -19.87
C ILE A 113 7.53 -13.02 -18.58
N TYR A 114 8.77 -13.13 -18.10
CA TYR A 114 9.13 -13.95 -16.93
C TYR A 114 8.44 -13.52 -15.63
N CYS A 115 7.93 -12.29 -15.53
CA CYS A 115 7.22 -11.86 -14.33
C CYS A 115 5.89 -12.59 -14.13
N LEU A 116 5.24 -13.06 -15.19
CA LEU A 116 4.00 -13.85 -15.08
C LEU A 116 4.27 -15.20 -14.42
N ASP A 117 5.32 -15.89 -14.85
CA ASP A 117 5.79 -17.12 -14.20
C ASP A 117 6.26 -16.85 -12.77
N GLY A 118 6.95 -15.72 -12.55
CA GLY A 118 7.36 -15.27 -11.22
C GLY A 118 6.18 -15.08 -10.26
N PHE A 119 5.07 -14.51 -10.72
CA PHE A 119 3.84 -14.41 -9.92
C PHE A 119 3.31 -15.80 -9.57
N GLN A 120 3.21 -16.71 -10.55
CA GLN A 120 2.74 -18.07 -10.30
C GLN A 120 3.62 -18.81 -9.27
N TRP A 121 4.94 -18.73 -9.42
CA TRP A 121 5.88 -19.36 -8.50
C TRP A 121 5.79 -18.77 -7.10
N THR A 122 5.69 -17.44 -6.99
CA THR A 122 5.55 -16.75 -5.71
C THR A 122 4.28 -17.21 -4.99
N LEU A 123 3.15 -17.20 -5.69
CA LEU A 123 1.86 -17.61 -5.14
C LEU A 123 1.86 -19.08 -4.70
N LYS A 124 2.34 -19.99 -5.57
CA LYS A 124 2.45 -21.43 -5.26
C LYS A 124 3.36 -21.66 -4.05
N SER A 125 4.52 -21.00 -4.01
CA SER A 125 5.49 -21.16 -2.92
C SER A 125 4.94 -20.69 -1.58
N ILE A 126 4.21 -19.57 -1.56
CA ILE A 126 3.60 -19.03 -0.34
C ILE A 126 2.51 -19.96 0.18
N LEU A 127 1.68 -20.50 -0.70
CA LEU A 127 0.67 -21.49 -0.32
C LEU A 127 1.29 -22.76 0.25
N LEU A 128 2.32 -23.30 -0.43
CA LEU A 128 3.06 -24.47 0.06
C LEU A 128 3.70 -24.20 1.43
N LEU A 129 4.37 -23.06 1.58
CA LEU A 129 5.02 -22.68 2.83
C LEU A 129 4.01 -22.49 3.96
N TRP A 130 2.84 -21.92 3.64
CA TRP A 130 1.73 -21.80 4.57
C TRP A 130 1.22 -23.16 5.04
N ASP A 131 1.07 -24.12 4.14
CA ASP A 131 0.59 -25.45 4.49
C ASP A 131 1.52 -26.20 5.45
N HIS A 132 2.84 -25.98 5.33
CA HIS A 132 3.84 -26.59 6.20
C HIS A 132 4.02 -25.85 7.53
N LEU A 133 4.07 -24.51 7.52
CA LEU A 133 4.41 -23.73 8.73
C LEU A 133 3.21 -23.29 9.55
N ARG A 134 2.06 -22.99 8.91
CA ARG A 134 0.83 -22.45 9.53
C ARG A 134 1.00 -21.18 10.39
N LYS A 135 2.17 -20.56 10.40
CA LYS A 135 2.54 -19.32 11.11
C LYS A 135 3.36 -18.40 10.23
N LEU A 136 2.92 -18.20 8.99
CA LEU A 136 3.66 -17.43 8.00
C LEU A 136 3.29 -15.94 8.06
N ARG A 137 4.31 -15.08 8.08
CA ARG A 137 4.16 -13.63 7.94
C ARG A 137 4.72 -13.20 6.59
N VAL A 138 3.84 -13.11 5.59
CA VAL A 138 4.23 -12.98 4.18
C VAL A 138 5.05 -11.73 3.90
N LYS A 139 4.80 -10.63 4.61
CA LYS A 139 5.61 -9.40 4.51
C LYS A 139 7.12 -9.63 4.65
N PHE A 140 7.55 -10.58 5.48
CA PHE A 140 8.99 -10.82 5.70
C PHE A 140 9.64 -11.68 4.61
N LEU A 141 8.88 -12.11 3.60
CA LEU A 141 9.39 -12.88 2.47
C LEU A 141 9.81 -12.01 1.29
N ASN A 142 9.76 -10.69 1.43
CA ASN A 142 10.26 -9.76 0.42
C ASN A 142 11.65 -9.22 0.78
N GLN A 143 12.31 -8.59 -0.18
CA GLN A 143 13.65 -8.03 0.00
C GLN A 143 13.64 -6.59 0.54
N ASP A 144 12.48 -6.03 0.92
CA ASP A 144 12.37 -4.62 1.34
C ASP A 144 13.28 -4.32 2.54
N SER A 145 13.37 -5.24 3.50
CA SER A 145 14.25 -5.09 4.66
C SER A 145 15.73 -4.98 4.26
N LEU A 146 16.15 -5.70 3.21
CA LEU A 146 17.49 -5.64 2.67
C LEU A 146 17.74 -4.32 1.90
N GLU A 147 16.77 -3.86 1.12
CA GLU A 147 16.85 -2.57 0.42
C GLU A 147 16.91 -1.38 1.39
N ASN A 148 16.15 -1.46 2.49
CA ASN A 148 16.22 -0.50 3.58
C ASN A 148 17.61 -0.51 4.23
N PHE A 149 18.20 -1.68 4.43
CA PHE A 149 19.56 -1.80 4.94
C PHE A 149 20.60 -1.19 3.99
N PHE A 150 20.49 -1.40 2.68
CA PHE A 150 21.36 -0.72 1.72
C PHE A 150 21.20 0.80 1.73
N SER A 151 20.00 1.30 2.06
CA SER A 151 19.78 2.75 2.23
C SER A 151 20.49 3.27 3.48
N VAL A 152 20.50 2.52 4.59
CA VAL A 152 21.30 2.86 5.78
C VAL A 152 22.79 2.92 5.44
N ILE A 153 23.31 1.95 4.68
CA ILE A 153 24.72 1.95 4.24
C ILE A 153 25.04 3.20 3.41
N ARG A 154 24.18 3.56 2.45
CA ARG A 154 24.36 4.73 1.58
C ARG A 154 24.26 6.07 2.31
N ASN A 155 23.61 6.13 3.47
CA ASN A 155 23.47 7.34 4.28
C ASN A 155 24.57 7.50 5.34
N ARG A 156 25.46 6.51 5.50
CA ARG A 156 26.49 6.54 6.55
C ARG A 156 27.59 7.55 6.19
N GLY A 157 27.78 8.55 7.05
CA GLY A 157 28.76 9.62 6.83
C GLY A 157 28.34 10.61 5.74
N GLY A 158 27.03 10.75 5.51
CA GLY A 158 26.45 11.54 4.41
C GLY A 158 25.86 10.66 3.31
N TYR A 159 25.16 11.25 2.35
CA TYR A 159 24.57 10.52 1.23
C TYR A 159 25.62 10.17 0.17
N ASN A 160 25.98 8.89 0.11
CA ASN A 160 26.83 8.30 -0.92
C ASN A 160 26.06 7.21 -1.67
N PRO A 161 25.53 7.47 -2.88
CA PRO A 161 24.72 6.52 -3.61
C PRO A 161 25.49 5.27 -4.09
N THR A 162 26.81 5.37 -4.20
CA THR A 162 27.69 4.34 -4.78
C THR A 162 28.94 4.16 -3.91
N PRO A 163 28.80 3.61 -2.69
CA PRO A 163 29.93 3.40 -1.81
C PRO A 163 30.88 2.34 -2.37
N ILE A 164 32.19 2.57 -2.24
CA ILE A 164 33.17 1.54 -2.60
C ILE A 164 33.11 0.36 -1.62
N VAL A 165 33.62 -0.80 -2.02
CA VAL A 165 33.60 -2.03 -1.21
C VAL A 165 34.13 -1.80 0.22
N ARG A 166 35.23 -1.03 0.36
CA ARG A 166 35.79 -0.68 1.69
C ARG A 166 34.81 0.12 2.55
N GLN A 167 34.13 1.11 1.98
CA GLN A 167 33.13 1.93 2.68
C GLN A 167 31.94 1.09 3.09
N CYS A 168 31.44 0.24 2.18
CA CYS A 168 30.35 -0.69 2.48
C CYS A 168 30.72 -1.64 3.63
N ARG A 169 31.91 -2.24 3.60
CA ARG A 169 32.40 -3.12 4.67
C ARG A 169 32.45 -2.41 6.03
N ILE A 170 33.01 -1.19 6.07
CA ILE A 170 33.09 -0.39 7.30
C ILE A 170 31.69 -0.03 7.80
N ALA A 171 30.79 0.40 6.91
CA ALA A 171 29.42 0.73 7.28
C ALA A 171 28.68 -0.50 7.86
N ILE A 172 28.84 -1.68 7.27
CA ILE A 172 28.26 -2.93 7.79
C ILE A 172 28.82 -3.23 9.20
N GLN A 173 30.14 -3.20 9.37
CA GLN A 173 30.79 -3.45 10.66
C GLN A 173 30.29 -2.50 11.75
N GLN A 174 30.23 -1.20 11.45
CA GLN A 174 29.72 -0.21 12.39
C GLN A 174 28.25 -0.42 12.73
N ASN A 175 27.39 -0.69 11.74
CA ASN A 175 25.97 -0.97 11.99
C ASN A 175 25.77 -2.21 12.87
N MET A 176 26.61 -3.24 12.68
CA MET A 176 26.58 -4.44 13.52
C MET A 176 27.04 -4.13 14.95
N ASN A 177 28.14 -3.40 15.12
CA ASN A 177 28.66 -3.03 16.44
C ASN A 177 27.63 -2.20 17.22
N ILE A 178 27.05 -1.17 16.61
CA ILE A 178 26.00 -0.36 17.25
C ILE A 178 24.85 -1.24 17.71
N ARG A 179 24.32 -2.11 16.84
CA ARG A 179 23.18 -2.98 17.17
C ARG A 179 23.48 -4.02 18.25
N LEU A 180 24.72 -4.51 18.33
CA LEU A 180 25.14 -5.48 19.34
C LEU A 180 25.50 -4.82 20.68
N GLN A 181 25.83 -3.52 20.68
CA GLN A 181 26.17 -2.74 21.87
C GLN A 181 24.96 -2.04 22.51
N MET A 182 23.77 -2.09 21.91
CA MET A 182 22.57 -1.59 22.55
C MET A 182 22.25 -2.45 23.78
N ALA A 183 22.41 -1.87 24.97
CA ALA A 183 22.05 -2.54 26.22
C ALA A 183 20.57 -2.94 26.20
N GLU A 184 20.25 -4.15 26.66
CA GLU A 184 18.87 -4.53 26.92
C GLU A 184 18.33 -3.60 28.02
N GLY A 185 17.18 -2.96 27.81
CA GLY A 185 16.59 -1.94 28.69
C GLY A 185 16.13 -2.43 30.08
N THR A 186 16.73 -3.52 30.58
CA THR A 186 16.48 -4.15 31.88
C THR A 186 17.77 -4.47 32.64
N GLY A 187 18.89 -3.83 32.28
CA GLY A 187 20.14 -3.96 33.04
C GLY A 187 19.98 -3.40 34.45
N ASN A 188 20.25 -4.22 35.48
CA ASN A 188 20.25 -3.83 36.89
C ASN A 188 21.46 -2.95 37.29
N CYS A 189 22.18 -2.40 36.33
CA CYS A 189 23.37 -1.58 36.59
C CYS A 189 23.02 -0.11 36.41
N GLU A 190 23.38 0.71 37.39
CA GLU A 190 23.30 2.18 37.29
C GLU A 190 24.16 2.65 36.11
N ILE A 191 23.72 3.72 35.45
CA ILE A 191 24.45 4.31 34.32
C ILE A 191 25.72 4.92 34.88
N ASP A 192 26.85 4.23 34.70
CA ASP A 192 28.16 4.77 35.07
C ASP A 192 28.47 5.98 34.18
N GLU A 193 28.71 7.14 34.81
CA GLU A 193 29.26 8.34 34.17
C GLU A 193 30.74 8.11 33.79
N ILE A 194 31.00 7.15 32.90
CA ILE A 194 32.28 7.01 32.24
C ILE A 194 32.10 7.60 30.85
N ASP A 195 32.63 8.82 30.71
CA ASP A 195 32.86 9.51 29.45
C ASP A 195 33.83 8.66 28.61
N THR A 196 33.31 7.58 28.00
CA THR A 196 33.92 7.00 26.83
C THR A 196 34.00 8.14 25.84
N GLN A 197 35.22 8.51 25.43
CA GLN A 197 35.48 9.41 24.31
C GLN A 197 34.80 8.86 23.06
N GLU A 198 33.49 9.02 22.99
CA GLU A 198 32.72 9.06 21.78
C GLU A 198 33.30 10.24 21.04
N THR A 199 33.83 9.97 19.86
CA THR A 199 34.04 11.01 18.87
C THR A 199 32.70 11.69 18.70
N ASN A 200 32.53 12.80 19.40
CA ASN A 200 31.49 13.80 19.23
C ASN A 200 31.49 14.22 17.76
N SER A 201 30.80 13.48 16.91
CA SER A 201 30.07 14.11 15.83
C SER A 201 28.85 14.73 16.49
N SER A 202 29.09 15.90 17.10
CA SER A 202 28.12 16.93 17.45
C SER A 202 26.67 16.46 17.42
N ASP A 203 26.07 16.43 18.60
CA ASP A 203 24.66 16.77 18.78
C ASP A 203 24.41 18.14 18.16
N GLN A 204 24.22 18.14 16.85
CA GLN A 204 23.35 19.09 16.22
C GLN A 204 21.94 18.52 16.44
N GLU A 205 21.20 19.13 17.37
CA GLU A 205 19.78 19.33 17.20
C GLU A 205 19.56 20.09 15.87
N VAL A 206 19.72 19.40 14.74
CA VAL A 206 19.04 19.79 13.52
C VAL A 206 17.67 19.18 13.67
N CYS A 207 16.73 20.05 14.02
CA CYS A 207 15.31 19.86 13.82
C CYS A 207 15.10 19.57 12.32
N VAL A 208 15.26 18.31 11.92
CA VAL A 208 14.79 17.84 10.62
C VAL A 208 13.29 17.80 10.77
N THR A 209 12.62 18.84 10.28
CA THR A 209 11.26 18.76 9.80
C THR A 209 11.20 17.70 8.70
N SER A 210 11.14 16.44 9.12
CA SER A 210 10.65 15.39 8.27
C SER A 210 9.18 15.69 8.07
N GLU A 211 8.81 16.14 6.87
CA GLU A 211 7.47 15.95 6.30
C GLU A 211 7.19 14.44 6.20
N GLY A 212 7.08 13.79 7.34
CA GLY A 212 6.34 12.57 7.53
C GLY A 212 4.88 12.96 7.47
N ASN A 213 4.26 12.73 6.31
CA ASN A 213 2.83 12.83 6.15
C ASN A 213 2.17 11.65 6.90
N ASP A 214 2.23 11.71 8.23
CA ASP A 214 1.28 11.04 9.10
C ASP A 214 -0.04 11.80 8.92
N TYR A 215 -0.95 11.21 8.15
CA TYR A 215 -2.33 11.65 8.12
C TYR A 215 -2.99 11.29 9.46
N SER A 216 -2.70 12.05 10.50
CA SER A 216 -3.62 12.31 11.60
C SER A 216 -4.68 13.28 11.06
N VAL A 217 -5.93 12.84 11.03
CA VAL A 217 -7.06 13.73 10.78
C VAL A 217 -7.31 14.48 12.08
N SER A 218 -6.62 15.60 12.26
CA SER A 218 -6.99 16.64 13.22
C SER A 218 -8.11 17.48 12.60
N THR A 219 -9.28 17.36 13.18
CA THR A 219 -10.40 18.30 13.06
C THR A 219 -9.96 19.67 13.56
N GLU A 220 -9.75 20.61 12.64
CA GLU A 220 -9.86 22.03 12.94
C GLU A 220 -11.17 22.56 12.35
N SER A 221 -12.05 22.92 13.26
CA SER A 221 -13.27 23.66 13.05
C SER A 221 -12.94 25.10 12.70
N SER A 222 -12.99 25.43 11.41
CA SER A 222 -13.15 26.80 10.96
C SER A 222 -14.59 26.95 10.48
N ALA A 223 -15.45 27.40 11.39
CA ALA A 223 -16.79 27.84 11.07
C ALA A 223 -16.68 29.08 10.18
N SER A 224 -16.84 28.90 8.87
CA SER A 224 -17.26 29.97 7.98
C SER A 224 -18.65 29.62 7.50
N ASP A 225 -19.62 30.36 8.01
CA ASP A 225 -21.05 30.24 7.70
C ASP A 225 -21.29 30.15 6.19
N CYS A 226 -21.70 28.97 5.74
CA CYS A 226 -22.41 28.82 4.48
C CYS A 226 -23.81 28.34 4.87
N GLN A 227 -24.73 29.30 4.96
CA GLN A 227 -26.16 29.04 5.14
C GLN A 227 -26.63 28.07 4.05
N LEU A 228 -26.85 26.82 4.43
CA LEU A 228 -27.62 25.88 3.63
C LEU A 228 -29.09 26.23 3.83
N ASN A 229 -29.65 26.99 2.88
CA ASN A 229 -31.09 27.09 2.73
C ASN A 229 -31.62 25.69 2.40
N ILE A 230 -32.11 24.98 3.41
CA ILE A 230 -32.95 23.80 3.23
C ILE A 230 -34.31 24.34 2.79
N SER A 231 -34.50 24.53 1.49
CA SER A 231 -35.83 24.58 0.92
C SER A 231 -36.38 23.16 0.92
N GLU A 232 -37.38 22.92 1.76
CA GLU A 232 -38.22 21.72 1.74
C GLU A 232 -38.99 21.66 0.40
N GLU A 233 -38.37 21.09 -0.63
CA GLU A 233 -39.10 20.67 -1.82
C GLU A 233 -39.53 19.22 -1.67
N THR A 234 -40.77 19.13 -1.19
CA THR A 234 -41.83 18.18 -1.51
C THR A 234 -41.43 16.96 -2.36
N LYS A 235 -41.69 15.78 -1.79
CA LYS A 235 -41.79 14.48 -2.46
C LYS A 235 -42.48 14.60 -3.83
N GLN A 236 -41.72 14.58 -4.92
CA GLN A 236 -42.23 14.28 -6.25
C GLN A 236 -41.25 13.38 -7.00
N ASN A 237 -41.76 12.20 -7.33
CA ASN A 237 -41.37 11.28 -8.41
C ASN A 237 -39.88 10.98 -8.57
N ALA A 238 -39.50 9.76 -8.17
CA ALA A 238 -38.26 9.11 -8.58
C ALA A 238 -38.24 8.95 -10.11
N SER A 239 -37.81 9.99 -10.81
CA SER A 239 -37.21 9.82 -12.12
C SER A 239 -35.91 9.07 -11.93
N GLU A 240 -35.65 8.08 -12.78
CA GLU A 240 -34.38 7.37 -12.85
C GLU A 240 -33.27 8.40 -13.02
N SER A 241 -32.63 8.79 -11.92
CA SER A 241 -31.57 9.79 -11.94
C SER A 241 -30.44 9.22 -12.79
N VAL A 242 -30.11 9.90 -13.89
CA VAL A 242 -28.96 9.53 -14.73
C VAL A 242 -27.75 9.40 -13.82
N VAL A 243 -27.17 8.20 -13.77
CA VAL A 243 -25.98 7.93 -12.96
C VAL A 243 -24.80 8.64 -13.65
N THR A 244 -24.27 9.67 -13.01
CA THR A 244 -23.10 10.43 -13.47
C THR A 244 -21.92 10.14 -12.53
N MET A 245 -20.69 10.51 -12.92
CA MET A 245 -19.56 10.38 -12.01
C MET A 245 -19.73 11.25 -10.77
N GLU A 246 -20.33 12.44 -10.88
CA GLU A 246 -20.55 13.33 -9.75
C GLU A 246 -21.52 12.70 -8.74
N THR A 247 -22.65 12.15 -9.21
CA THR A 247 -23.62 11.49 -8.32
C THR A 247 -23.03 10.23 -7.68
N SER A 248 -22.30 9.43 -8.46
CA SER A 248 -21.58 8.24 -7.96
C SER A 248 -20.53 8.59 -6.91
N SER A 249 -19.77 9.67 -7.12
CA SER A 249 -18.77 10.15 -6.16
C SER A 249 -19.40 10.67 -4.87
N SER A 250 -20.53 11.37 -4.98
CA SER A 250 -21.30 11.89 -3.84
C SER A 250 -21.88 10.75 -3.00
N ILE A 251 -22.44 9.72 -3.65
CA ILE A 251 -22.94 8.51 -2.99
C ILE A 251 -21.81 7.78 -2.27
N TYR A 252 -20.64 7.62 -2.92
CA TYR A 252 -19.48 6.98 -2.29
C TYR A 252 -19.02 7.73 -1.03
N VAL A 253 -18.91 9.06 -1.10
CA VAL A 253 -18.51 9.88 0.05
C VAL A 253 -19.57 9.84 1.15
N ALA A 254 -20.86 9.93 0.81
CA ALA A 254 -21.96 9.82 1.75
C ALA A 254 -21.96 8.46 2.46
N GLY A 255 -21.77 7.36 1.73
CA GLY A 255 -21.67 6.02 2.30
C GLY A 255 -20.45 5.86 3.21
N TYR A 256 -19.29 6.43 2.84
CA TYR A 256 -18.11 6.44 3.69
C TYR A 256 -18.32 7.23 4.99
N LEU A 257 -18.98 8.40 4.91
CA LEU A 257 -19.33 9.19 6.08
C LEU A 257 -20.32 8.45 6.98
N ALA A 258 -21.37 7.86 6.40
CA ALA A 258 -22.36 7.05 7.13
C ALA A 258 -21.68 5.89 7.87
N HIS A 259 -20.80 5.13 7.19
CA HIS A 259 -20.02 4.05 7.81
C HIS A 259 -19.13 4.54 8.96
N LYS A 260 -18.50 5.71 8.82
CA LYS A 260 -17.69 6.31 9.90
C LYS A 260 -18.54 6.72 11.09
N ILE A 261 -19.72 7.30 10.84
CA ILE A 261 -20.67 7.70 11.89
C ILE A 261 -21.17 6.45 12.62
N GLN A 262 -21.59 5.41 11.89
CA GLN A 262 -22.08 4.16 12.48
C GLN A 262 -21.01 3.44 13.31
N LYS A 263 -19.73 3.48 12.90
CA LYS A 263 -18.63 2.95 13.71
C LYS A 263 -18.35 3.74 14.98
N LYS A 264 -18.64 5.05 14.98
CA LYS A 264 -18.37 5.95 16.11
C LYS A 264 -19.53 6.01 17.09
N PHE A 265 -20.76 5.86 16.59
CA PHE A 265 -21.99 5.92 17.35
C PHE A 265 -22.74 4.60 17.19
N ASN A 266 -22.76 3.78 18.25
CA ASN A 266 -23.59 2.59 18.33
C ASN A 266 -25.07 3.03 18.44
N CYS A 267 -25.71 3.27 17.29
CA CYS A 267 -27.13 3.58 17.22
C CYS A 267 -27.93 2.28 17.15
N GLU A 268 -28.70 1.96 18.19
CA GLU A 268 -29.53 0.74 18.25
C GLU A 268 -30.65 0.71 17.20
N LEU A 269 -31.02 1.86 16.63
CA LEU A 269 -32.03 1.97 15.55
C LEU A 269 -31.45 1.77 14.14
N CYS A 270 -30.11 1.80 13.99
CA CYS A 270 -29.42 1.67 12.71
C CYS A 270 -28.68 0.32 12.55
N ALA A 271 -28.98 -0.66 13.41
CA ALA A 271 -28.44 -2.01 13.37
C ALA A 271 -29.22 -2.93 12.42
#